data_AF-A0A7Z9NSE1-F1
#
_entry.id   AF-A0A7Z9NSE1-F1
#
_cell.length_a   1.000
_cell.length_b   1.000
_cell.length_c   1.000
_cell.angle_alpha   90.00
_cell.angle_beta   90.00
_cell.angle_gamma   90.00
#
_symmetry.space_group_name_H-M   'P 1'
#
loop_
_entity.id
_entity.type
_entity.pdbx_description
1 polymer ?
#
loop_
_entity_poly.entity_id
_entity_poly.type
_entity_poly.pdbx_seq_one_letter_code
_entity_poly.pdbx_strand_id
1 'polypeptide(L)'
;MGLMIPYSAQPIAEKKWSIFRNIEGVTQVMGTVLLWNFAPRKFFSVSGIPLGPGNNEPQKSLIGPGRVSEWLIKGRMPVAGKHEALVERHYGAFYRLKPGKTLEIGGETFTITGVVDIQKGSQIASANFYLDINETRRLVKMESGQVNQLFRRVSDPSKADAAKAAIQNIIPSSSVVSADSFLSLLGTLSRLTGQFQQVTTFVAGLLALLLLVVFLRGAIGERQREAAILRAIGWSRKQVRKQLSAETAL
;
A
#
# COMPACT_ATOMS: atom_id res chain seq x y z
N MET A 1 -6.83 15.95 18.25
CA MET A 1 -7.25 15.97 16.83
C MET A 1 -6.61 14.76 16.15
N GLY A 2 -7.41 13.80 15.66
CA GLY A 2 -6.86 12.48 15.29
C GLY A 2 -7.80 11.50 14.57
N LEU A 3 -8.99 11.90 14.12
CA LEU A 3 -9.75 11.07 13.18
C LEU A 3 -10.72 11.98 12.44
N MET A 4 -10.75 11.90 11.11
CA MET A 4 -11.59 12.77 10.29
C MET A 4 -12.03 12.08 9.01
N ILE A 5 -13.12 12.58 8.46
CA ILE A 5 -13.57 12.27 7.12
C ILE A 5 -12.70 13.04 6.13
N PRO A 6 -12.11 12.40 5.10
CA PRO A 6 -11.38 13.13 4.06
C PRO A 6 -12.29 14.18 3.41
N TYR A 7 -11.79 15.40 3.21
CA TYR A 7 -12.62 16.51 2.69
C TYR A 7 -13.29 16.19 1.34
N SER A 8 -12.60 15.45 0.47
CA SER A 8 -13.11 14.99 -0.83
C SER A 8 -14.17 13.88 -0.74
N ALA A 9 -14.44 13.35 0.45
CA ALA A 9 -15.36 12.25 0.72
C ALA A 9 -16.42 12.70 1.73
N GLN A 10 -17.27 13.66 1.35
CA GLN A 10 -18.37 14.10 2.22
C GLN A 10 -19.39 12.98 2.47
N PRO A 11 -20.08 12.96 3.63
CA PRO A 11 -21.14 11.99 3.89
C PRO A 11 -22.26 12.04 2.85
N ILE A 12 -22.68 10.86 2.39
CA ILE A 12 -23.75 10.63 1.42
C ILE A 12 -24.86 9.89 2.15
N ALA A 13 -26.05 10.51 2.19
CA ALA A 13 -27.24 9.92 2.79
C ALA A 13 -27.68 8.64 2.06
N GLU A 14 -28.22 7.67 2.81
CA GLU A 14 -28.66 6.38 2.27
C GLU A 14 -29.63 6.51 1.10
N LYS A 15 -30.62 7.40 1.25
CA LYS A 15 -31.62 7.69 0.21
C LYS A 15 -30.99 8.14 -1.12
N LYS A 16 -29.82 8.79 -1.10
CA LYS A 16 -29.14 9.28 -2.31
C LYS A 16 -28.33 8.20 -3.02
N TRP A 17 -27.74 7.26 -2.29
CA TRP A 17 -26.88 6.24 -2.91
C TRP A 17 -27.58 4.91 -3.14
N SER A 18 -28.67 4.62 -2.43
CA SER A 18 -29.45 3.38 -2.61
C SER A 18 -30.02 3.26 -4.03
N ILE A 19 -30.41 4.39 -4.64
CA ILE A 19 -30.92 4.47 -6.01
C ILE A 19 -29.88 4.08 -7.07
N PHE A 20 -28.57 4.08 -6.73
CA PHE A 20 -27.53 3.66 -7.66
C PHE A 20 -27.62 2.19 -8.05
N ARG A 21 -28.32 1.38 -7.26
CA ARG A 21 -28.62 -0.03 -7.59
C ARG A 21 -29.54 -0.16 -8.81
N ASN A 22 -30.30 0.89 -9.13
CA ASN A 22 -31.25 0.91 -10.23
C ASN A 22 -30.66 1.52 -11.52
N ILE A 23 -29.41 1.98 -11.49
CA ILE A 23 -28.73 2.49 -12.68
C ILE A 23 -28.45 1.33 -13.63
N GLU A 24 -28.79 1.50 -14.90
CA GLU A 24 -28.59 0.48 -15.92
C GLU A 24 -27.12 0.03 -15.98
N GLY A 25 -26.90 -1.29 -16.02
CA GLY A 25 -25.57 -1.90 -16.05
C GLY A 25 -24.88 -2.00 -14.69
N VAL A 26 -25.41 -1.40 -13.62
CA VAL A 26 -24.87 -1.58 -12.26
C VAL A 26 -25.37 -2.91 -11.68
N THR A 27 -24.46 -3.84 -11.46
CA THR A 27 -24.81 -5.16 -10.87
C THR A 27 -24.69 -5.15 -9.36
N GLN A 28 -23.79 -4.35 -8.80
CA GLN A 28 -23.50 -4.31 -7.36
C GLN A 28 -23.12 -2.92 -6.92
N VAL A 29 -23.55 -2.55 -5.70
CA VAL A 29 -23.23 -1.29 -5.03
C VAL A 29 -22.90 -1.60 -3.57
N MET A 30 -21.79 -1.05 -3.08
CA MET A 30 -21.42 -1.13 -1.67
C MET A 30 -20.97 0.23 -1.16
N GLY A 31 -21.53 0.68 -0.05
CA GLY A 31 -21.05 1.85 0.68
C GLY A 31 -20.14 1.45 1.82
N THR A 32 -19.08 2.24 2.03
CA THR A 32 -18.15 2.13 3.16
C THR A 32 -18.00 3.51 3.81
N VAL A 33 -17.52 3.51 5.04
CA VAL A 33 -17.02 4.72 5.70
C VAL A 33 -15.49 4.67 5.70
N LEU A 34 -14.84 5.61 5.05
CA LEU A 34 -13.40 5.80 5.05
C LEU A 34 -13.03 6.95 5.98
N LEU A 35 -12.16 6.69 6.93
CA LEU A 35 -11.63 7.69 7.85
C LEU A 35 -10.11 7.76 7.77
N TRP A 36 -9.57 8.95 8.01
CA TRP A 36 -8.14 9.19 8.13
C TRP A 36 -7.79 9.66 9.55
N ASN A 37 -6.79 9.03 10.14
CA ASN A 37 -6.16 9.49 11.37
C ASN A 37 -4.93 10.35 11.02
N PHE A 38 -4.87 11.55 11.58
CA PHE A 38 -3.75 12.48 11.48
C PHE A 38 -3.07 12.79 12.82
N ALA A 39 -3.14 11.84 13.77
CA ALA A 39 -2.47 11.96 15.05
C ALA A 39 -0.96 12.13 14.85
N PRO A 40 -0.28 12.90 15.73
CA PRO A 40 1.16 13.12 15.62
C PRO A 40 1.92 11.80 15.45
N ARG A 41 2.71 11.70 14.37
CA ARG A 41 3.60 10.56 14.02
C ARG A 41 2.89 9.26 13.61
N LYS A 42 1.56 9.24 13.45
CA LYS A 42 0.81 8.02 13.06
C LYS A 42 -0.33 8.37 12.10
N PHE A 43 -0.02 8.41 10.80
CA PHE A 43 -1.06 8.42 9.77
C PHE A 43 -1.54 6.99 9.51
N PHE A 44 -2.85 6.79 9.52
CA PHE A 44 -3.45 5.56 9.02
C PHE A 44 -4.87 5.78 8.54
N SER A 45 -5.33 4.88 7.67
CA SER A 45 -6.70 4.83 7.19
C SER A 45 -7.50 3.71 7.85
N VAL A 46 -8.79 3.96 8.01
CA VAL A 46 -9.78 3.04 8.56
C VAL A 46 -10.91 2.89 7.54
N SER A 47 -11.29 1.65 7.23
CA SER A 47 -12.47 1.34 6.40
C SER A 47 -13.52 0.59 7.21
N GLY A 48 -14.73 1.13 7.21
CA GLY A 48 -15.91 0.51 7.78
C GLY A 48 -16.50 -0.53 6.84
N ILE A 49 -16.40 -1.80 7.20
CA ILE A 49 -16.94 -2.92 6.43
C ILE A 49 -18.33 -3.31 6.95
N PRO A 50 -19.29 -3.62 6.06
CA PRO A 50 -20.59 -4.10 6.51
C PRO A 50 -20.43 -5.47 7.16
N LEU A 51 -20.74 -5.58 8.45
CA LEU A 51 -20.80 -6.85 9.18
C LEU A 51 -22.26 -7.17 9.48
N GLY A 52 -22.71 -8.38 9.15
CA GLY A 52 -24.06 -8.85 9.49
C GLY A 52 -24.20 -9.16 10.99
N PRO A 53 -25.40 -9.03 11.56
CA PRO A 53 -25.69 -9.56 12.90
C PRO A 53 -25.67 -11.09 12.85
N GLY A 54 -24.53 -11.68 13.19
CA GLY A 54 -24.31 -13.11 13.11
C GLY A 54 -23.56 -13.51 11.84
N ASN A 55 -22.51 -14.28 12.04
CA ASN A 55 -21.49 -14.72 11.10
C ASN A 55 -22.01 -15.68 10.00
N ASN A 56 -23.34 -15.78 9.81
CA ASN A 56 -23.97 -16.94 9.18
C ASN A 56 -24.87 -16.62 7.97
N GLU A 57 -25.04 -15.35 7.59
CA GLU A 57 -25.51 -15.04 6.23
C GLU A 57 -24.33 -14.54 5.39
N PRO A 58 -23.90 -15.28 4.35
CA PRO A 58 -22.92 -14.77 3.41
C PRO A 58 -23.54 -13.53 2.75
N GLN A 59 -23.08 -12.34 3.14
CA GLN A 59 -23.41 -11.09 2.44
C GLN A 59 -23.03 -11.29 0.98
N LYS A 60 -24.06 -11.50 0.15
CA LYS A 60 -23.92 -12.08 -1.18
C LYS A 60 -23.09 -11.11 -2.04
N SER A 61 -21.87 -11.55 -2.40
CA SER A 61 -20.92 -10.87 -3.30
C SER A 61 -20.57 -9.43 -2.92
N LEU A 62 -19.75 -9.28 -1.88
CA LEU A 62 -19.16 -8.01 -1.50
C LEU A 62 -18.11 -7.54 -2.52
N ILE A 63 -17.96 -6.22 -2.64
CA ILE A 63 -16.98 -5.56 -3.52
C ILE A 63 -16.19 -4.53 -2.73
N GLY A 64 -15.03 -4.10 -3.25
CA GLY A 64 -14.18 -3.17 -2.54
C GLY A 64 -13.73 -3.73 -1.18
N PRO A 65 -13.72 -2.93 -0.09
CA PRO A 65 -13.28 -3.35 1.24
C PRO A 65 -14.09 -4.50 1.84
N GLY A 66 -15.31 -4.76 1.37
CA GLY A 66 -16.14 -5.85 1.90
C GLY A 66 -15.58 -7.24 1.60
N ARG A 67 -14.66 -7.37 0.64
CA ARG A 67 -13.95 -8.63 0.32
C ARG A 67 -12.83 -8.97 1.31
N VAL A 68 -12.66 -8.19 2.37
CA VAL A 68 -11.57 -8.37 3.34
C VAL A 68 -11.55 -9.75 4.00
N SER A 69 -12.68 -10.44 4.08
CA SER A 69 -12.74 -11.83 4.56
C SER A 69 -11.93 -12.79 3.68
N GLU A 70 -11.89 -12.55 2.36
CA GLU A 70 -11.09 -13.33 1.41
C GLU A 70 -9.58 -13.10 1.58
N TRP A 71 -9.19 -12.02 2.27
CA TRP A 71 -7.79 -11.64 2.49
C TRP A 71 -7.30 -11.97 3.89
N LEU A 72 -8.15 -12.56 4.74
CA LEU A 72 -7.79 -12.91 6.11
C LEU A 72 -6.75 -14.05 6.10
N ILE A 73 -5.54 -13.74 6.53
CA ILE A 73 -4.44 -14.71 6.61
C ILE A 73 -4.19 -15.23 8.02
N LYS A 74 -4.69 -14.53 9.05
CA LYS A 74 -4.52 -14.91 10.45
C LYS A 74 -5.62 -14.33 11.32
N GLY A 75 -6.04 -15.09 12.33
CA GLY A 75 -7.04 -14.64 13.31
C GLY A 75 -8.46 -14.84 12.81
N ARG A 76 -9.36 -13.93 13.16
CA ARG A 76 -10.78 -14.00 12.77
C ARG A 76 -11.31 -12.63 12.34
N MET A 77 -12.45 -12.63 11.66
CA MET A 77 -13.20 -11.42 11.38
C MET A 77 -13.66 -10.71 12.68
N PRO A 78 -13.75 -9.37 12.68
CA PRO A 78 -14.35 -8.62 13.77
C PRO A 78 -15.85 -8.95 13.89
N VAL A 79 -16.38 -8.83 15.10
CA VAL A 79 -17.80 -8.99 15.38
C VAL A 79 -18.50 -7.63 15.28
N ALA A 80 -19.68 -7.59 14.65
CA ALA A 80 -20.50 -6.38 14.54
C ALA A 80 -20.77 -5.75 15.92
N GLY A 81 -20.65 -4.42 16.01
CA GLY A 81 -20.83 -3.65 17.25
C GLY A 81 -19.79 -3.89 18.34
N LYS A 82 -18.69 -4.60 18.07
CA LYS A 82 -17.56 -4.74 19.00
C LYS A 82 -16.41 -3.83 18.57
N HIS A 83 -15.62 -3.36 19.54
CA HIS A 83 -14.38 -2.62 19.28
C HIS A 83 -13.25 -3.56 18.83
N GLU A 84 -13.45 -4.14 17.65
CA GLU A 84 -12.54 -5.10 17.03
C GLU A 84 -12.11 -4.58 15.65
N ALA A 85 -10.86 -4.84 15.29
CA ALA A 85 -10.29 -4.41 14.02
C ALA A 85 -9.42 -5.49 13.38
N LEU A 86 -9.43 -5.52 12.05
CA LEU A 86 -8.40 -6.18 11.25
C LEU A 86 -7.28 -5.19 10.97
N VAL A 87 -6.05 -5.69 10.87
CA VAL A 87 -4.90 -4.89 10.45
C VAL A 87 -4.32 -5.44 9.15
N GLU A 88 -3.92 -4.55 8.25
CA GLU A 88 -3.18 -4.91 7.04
C GLU A 88 -1.79 -5.46 7.41
N ARG A 89 -1.35 -6.50 6.71
CA ARG A 89 -0.12 -7.26 6.98
C ARG A 89 1.12 -6.39 7.15
N HIS A 90 1.41 -5.50 6.20
CA HIS A 90 2.61 -4.67 6.23
C HIS A 90 2.55 -3.62 7.33
N TYR A 91 1.40 -2.96 7.50
CA TYR A 91 1.19 -2.00 8.58
C TYR A 91 1.32 -2.68 9.96
N GLY A 92 0.71 -3.86 10.12
CA GLY A 92 0.77 -4.63 11.34
C GLY A 92 2.17 -5.13 11.67
N ALA A 93 2.93 -5.56 10.67
CA ALA A 93 4.34 -5.94 10.84
C ALA A 93 5.19 -4.75 11.31
N PHE A 94 5.05 -3.59 10.67
CA PHE A 94 5.82 -2.39 10.98
C PHE A 94 5.56 -1.88 12.40
N TYR A 95 4.29 -1.83 12.82
CA TYR A 95 3.88 -1.36 14.15
C TYR A 95 3.75 -2.47 15.20
N ARG A 96 4.15 -3.71 14.88
CA ARG A 96 4.07 -4.89 15.75
C ARG A 96 2.65 -5.19 16.27
N LEU A 97 1.64 -4.87 15.46
CA LEU A 97 0.24 -5.18 15.72
C LEU A 97 -0.07 -6.61 15.24
N LYS A 98 -0.60 -7.42 16.14
CA LYS A 98 -0.95 -8.83 15.91
C LYS A 98 -2.28 -9.12 16.63
N PRO A 99 -2.98 -10.21 16.29
CA PRO A 99 -4.19 -10.59 17.00
C PRO A 99 -3.97 -10.62 18.52
N GLY A 100 -4.88 -10.03 19.29
CA GLY A 100 -4.81 -9.84 20.74
C GLY A 100 -4.13 -8.54 21.20
N LYS A 101 -3.46 -7.80 20.31
CA LYS A 101 -2.97 -6.45 20.62
C LYS A 101 -4.09 -5.42 20.52
N THR A 102 -3.92 -4.30 21.21
CA THR A 102 -4.85 -3.18 21.15
C THR A 102 -4.23 -1.98 20.44
N LEU A 103 -5.09 -1.13 19.89
CA LEU A 103 -4.74 0.14 19.25
C LEU A 103 -5.81 1.16 19.58
N GLU A 104 -5.41 2.42 19.70
CA GLU A 104 -6.33 3.54 19.83
C GLU A 104 -6.72 4.09 18.44
N ILE A 105 -8.02 4.17 18.17
CA ILE A 105 -8.61 4.75 16.97
C ILE A 105 -9.66 5.77 17.42
N GLY A 106 -9.46 7.04 17.09
CA GLY A 106 -10.43 8.09 17.42
C GLY A 106 -10.65 8.31 18.92
N GLY A 107 -9.66 8.02 19.77
CA GLY A 107 -9.80 8.12 21.24
C GLY A 107 -10.32 6.84 21.91
N GLU A 108 -10.62 5.80 21.12
CA GLU A 108 -11.20 4.56 21.61
C GLU A 108 -10.29 3.36 21.36
N THR A 109 -10.31 2.39 22.28
CA THR A 109 -9.45 1.21 22.21
C THR A 109 -10.11 0.09 21.42
N PHE A 110 -9.46 -0.32 20.34
CA PHE A 110 -9.84 -1.46 19.51
C PHE A 110 -8.88 -2.63 19.72
N THR A 111 -9.40 -3.84 19.74
CA THR A 111 -8.61 -5.08 19.77
C THR A 111 -8.40 -5.60 18.35
N ILE A 112 -7.16 -5.87 18.00
CA ILE A 112 -6.82 -6.51 16.74
C ILE A 112 -7.24 -7.98 16.82
N THR A 113 -8.11 -8.42 15.92
CA THR A 113 -8.63 -9.81 15.90
C THR A 113 -8.07 -10.63 14.75
N GLY A 114 -7.58 -9.96 13.69
CA GLY A 114 -7.04 -10.63 12.52
C GLY A 114 -6.08 -9.77 11.71
N VAL A 115 -5.35 -10.43 10.82
CA VAL A 115 -4.41 -9.82 9.87
C VAL A 115 -4.86 -10.17 8.46
N VAL A 116 -4.87 -9.16 7.59
CA VAL A 116 -5.31 -9.29 6.20
C VAL A 116 -4.15 -9.00 5.24
N ASP A 117 -4.05 -9.77 4.17
CA ASP A 117 -3.05 -9.60 3.12
C ASP A 117 -3.73 -9.23 1.80
N ILE A 118 -3.57 -7.96 1.41
CA ILE A 118 -4.34 -7.38 0.32
C ILE A 118 -3.69 -7.76 -1.01
N GLN A 119 -4.40 -8.57 -1.80
CA GLN A 119 -3.90 -9.03 -3.09
C GLN A 119 -3.77 -7.89 -4.12
N LYS A 120 -2.87 -8.09 -5.10
CA LYS A 120 -2.65 -7.17 -6.22
C LYS A 120 -3.97 -6.87 -6.94
N GLY A 121 -4.23 -5.58 -7.20
CA GLY A 121 -5.48 -5.09 -7.82
C GLY A 121 -6.54 -4.60 -6.83
N SER A 122 -6.50 -5.05 -5.56
CA SER A 122 -7.45 -4.60 -4.52
C SER A 122 -6.96 -3.40 -3.69
N GLN A 123 -5.76 -2.90 -3.98
CA GLN A 123 -5.12 -1.80 -3.26
C GLN A 123 -5.89 -0.46 -3.38
N ILE A 124 -6.72 -0.30 -4.42
CA ILE A 124 -7.53 0.92 -4.62
C ILE A 124 -8.56 1.09 -3.48
N ALA A 125 -8.97 -0.04 -2.89
CA ALA A 125 -9.94 -0.10 -1.81
C ALA A 125 -9.27 -0.38 -0.44
N SER A 126 -7.93 -0.36 -0.36
CA SER A 126 -7.25 -0.77 0.86
C SER A 126 -7.27 0.30 1.94
N ALA A 127 -7.50 -0.13 3.17
CA ALA A 127 -7.21 0.63 4.38
C ALA A 127 -6.20 -0.11 5.27
N ASN A 128 -5.56 0.61 6.19
CA ASN A 128 -4.68 -0.02 7.18
C ASN A 128 -5.46 -0.82 8.21
N PHE A 129 -6.67 -0.36 8.55
CA PHE A 129 -7.57 -1.03 9.48
C PHE A 129 -8.96 -1.21 8.90
N TYR A 130 -9.60 -2.33 9.25
CA TYR A 130 -10.98 -2.62 8.90
C TYR A 130 -11.78 -2.94 10.16
N LEU A 131 -12.91 -2.27 10.34
CA LEU A 131 -13.80 -2.43 11.50
C LEU A 131 -15.26 -2.35 11.08
N ASP A 132 -16.18 -2.65 11.99
CA ASP A 132 -17.61 -2.59 11.69
C ASP A 132 -18.01 -1.20 11.17
N ILE A 133 -18.80 -1.16 10.10
CA ILE A 133 -19.22 0.11 9.49
C ILE A 133 -19.97 1.00 10.48
N ASN A 134 -20.73 0.41 11.42
CA ASN A 134 -21.45 1.17 12.44
C ASN A 134 -20.51 1.78 13.49
N GLU A 135 -19.47 1.05 13.90
CA GLU A 135 -18.41 1.61 14.75
C GLU A 135 -17.68 2.76 14.06
N THR A 136 -17.42 2.62 12.76
CA THR A 136 -16.77 3.66 11.96
C THR A 136 -17.63 4.94 11.92
N ARG A 137 -18.95 4.81 11.75
CA ARG A 137 -19.88 5.94 11.78
C ARG A 137 -19.90 6.61 13.15
N ARG A 138 -19.93 5.81 14.22
CA ARG A 138 -19.95 6.28 15.61
C ARG A 138 -18.72 7.16 15.93
N LEU A 139 -17.53 6.73 15.52
CA LEU A 139 -16.28 7.44 15.74
C LEU A 139 -16.27 8.89 15.20
N VAL A 140 -17.06 9.17 14.16
CA VAL A 140 -17.17 10.51 13.56
C VAL A 140 -18.58 11.11 13.66
N LYS A 141 -19.44 10.53 14.50
CA LYS A 141 -20.84 10.98 14.71
C LYS A 141 -21.63 11.08 13.40
N MET A 142 -21.36 10.17 12.46
CA MET A 142 -22.09 10.05 11.19
C MET A 142 -23.43 9.34 11.41
N GLU A 143 -24.48 9.76 10.71
CA GLU A 143 -25.80 9.15 10.85
C GLU A 143 -25.83 7.69 10.35
N SER A 144 -26.79 6.91 10.84
CA SER A 144 -27.01 5.56 10.32
C SER A 144 -27.32 5.59 8.82
N GLY A 145 -26.81 4.61 8.07
CA GLY A 145 -26.98 4.52 6.61
C GLY A 145 -26.11 5.48 5.79
N GLN A 146 -25.54 6.53 6.39
CA GLN A 146 -24.60 7.40 5.71
C GLN A 146 -23.27 6.68 5.40
N VAL A 147 -22.68 7.02 4.27
CA VAL A 147 -21.40 6.50 3.78
C VAL A 147 -20.66 7.62 3.05
N ASN A 148 -19.35 7.54 2.92
CA ASN A 148 -18.58 8.57 2.21
C ASN A 148 -17.77 8.04 1.02
N GLN A 149 -17.80 6.73 0.82
CA GLN A 149 -17.17 6.10 -0.32
C GLN A 149 -18.06 4.96 -0.81
N LEU A 150 -18.23 4.89 -2.13
CA LEU A 150 -19.10 3.94 -2.80
C LEU A 150 -18.30 3.16 -3.84
N PHE A 151 -18.44 1.85 -3.78
CA PHE A 151 -17.93 0.91 -4.77
C PHE A 151 -19.08 0.41 -5.62
N ARG A 152 -18.84 0.27 -6.93
CA ARG A 152 -19.81 -0.29 -7.85
C ARG A 152 -19.15 -1.24 -8.82
N ARG A 153 -19.90 -2.25 -9.23
CA ARG A 153 -19.57 -3.12 -10.35
C ARG A 153 -20.53 -2.85 -11.49
N VAL A 154 -19.98 -2.58 -12.65
CA VAL A 154 -20.73 -2.46 -13.91
C VAL A 154 -20.52 -3.76 -14.68
N SER A 155 -21.59 -4.33 -15.24
CA SER A 155 -21.53 -5.58 -16.01
C SER A 155 -20.76 -5.43 -17.32
N ASP A 156 -20.84 -4.25 -17.92
CA ASP A 156 -20.25 -3.91 -19.21
C ASP A 156 -19.37 -2.66 -19.05
N PRO A 157 -18.04 -2.78 -19.28
CA PRO A 157 -17.12 -1.65 -19.22
C PRO A 157 -17.53 -0.48 -20.12
N SER A 158 -18.20 -0.72 -21.25
CA SER A 158 -18.65 0.34 -22.17
C SER A 158 -19.72 1.25 -21.55
N LYS A 159 -20.45 0.76 -20.53
CA LYS A 159 -21.47 1.52 -19.80
C LYS A 159 -20.88 2.33 -18.64
N ALA A 160 -19.58 2.23 -18.37
CA ALA A 160 -18.95 2.91 -17.22
C ALA A 160 -19.08 4.44 -17.28
N ASP A 161 -18.91 5.04 -18.46
CA ASP A 161 -19.02 6.49 -18.64
C ASP A 161 -20.46 7.00 -18.53
N ALA A 162 -21.43 6.25 -19.07
CA ALA A 162 -22.85 6.56 -18.91
C ALA A 162 -23.28 6.48 -17.44
N ALA A 163 -22.85 5.42 -16.73
CA ALA A 163 -23.09 5.29 -15.30
C ALA A 163 -22.47 6.46 -14.54
N LYS A 164 -21.21 6.83 -14.84
CA LYS A 164 -20.51 7.97 -14.25
C LYS A 164 -21.31 9.27 -14.40
N ALA A 165 -21.79 9.57 -15.61
CA ALA A 165 -22.59 10.76 -15.87
C ALA A 165 -23.90 10.77 -15.06
N ALA A 166 -24.61 9.64 -15.00
CA ALA A 166 -25.84 9.52 -14.21
C ALA A 166 -25.62 9.83 -12.72
N ILE A 167 -24.49 9.41 -12.15
CA ILE A 167 -24.15 9.68 -10.74
C ILE A 167 -23.79 11.13 -10.50
N GLN A 168 -23.03 11.73 -11.41
CA GLN A 168 -22.67 13.15 -11.32
C GLN A 168 -23.93 14.03 -11.39
N ASN A 169 -24.96 13.62 -12.12
CA ASN A 169 -26.25 14.31 -12.10
C ASN A 169 -26.98 14.20 -10.74
N ILE A 170 -26.87 13.06 -10.05
CA ILE A 170 -27.52 12.85 -8.74
C ILE A 170 -26.70 13.51 -7.61
N ILE A 171 -25.38 13.46 -7.69
CA ILE A 171 -24.43 14.03 -6.71
C ILE A 171 -23.37 14.83 -7.47
N PRO A 172 -23.63 16.12 -7.77
CA PRO A 172 -22.71 16.95 -8.56
C PRO A 172 -21.33 17.13 -7.95
N SER A 173 -21.23 17.09 -6.61
CA SER A 173 -19.96 17.17 -5.88
C SER A 173 -19.21 15.83 -5.78
N SER A 174 -19.69 14.77 -6.43
CA SER A 174 -19.06 13.44 -6.33
C SER A 174 -17.86 13.30 -7.26
N SER A 175 -16.75 12.79 -6.71
CA SER A 175 -15.63 12.31 -7.51
C SER A 175 -15.87 10.85 -7.90
N VAL A 176 -16.07 10.61 -9.20
CA VAL A 176 -16.32 9.26 -9.72
C VAL A 176 -15.13 8.82 -10.58
N VAL A 177 -14.43 7.79 -10.10
CA VAL A 177 -13.24 7.23 -10.75
C VAL A 177 -13.48 5.73 -11.01
N SER A 178 -13.09 5.25 -12.18
CA SER A 178 -13.11 3.81 -12.50
C SER A 178 -11.81 3.13 -12.07
N ALA A 179 -11.88 1.83 -11.80
CA ALA A 179 -10.69 1.05 -11.44
C ALA A 179 -9.63 1.10 -12.54
N ASP A 180 -10.03 1.00 -13.82
CA ASP A 180 -9.12 1.02 -14.95
C ASP A 180 -8.40 2.37 -15.11
N SER A 181 -9.10 3.49 -14.94
CA SER A 181 -8.48 4.82 -14.95
C SER A 181 -7.49 5.00 -13.81
N PHE A 182 -7.76 4.43 -12.64
CA PHE A 182 -6.84 4.51 -11.52
C PHE A 182 -5.62 3.58 -11.69
N LEU A 183 -5.83 2.36 -12.19
CA LEU A 183 -4.75 1.42 -12.51
C LEU A 183 -3.86 1.93 -13.64
N SER A 184 -4.41 2.62 -14.64
CA SER A 184 -3.61 3.22 -15.71
C SER A 184 -2.73 4.35 -15.20
N LEU A 185 -3.22 5.18 -14.28
CA LEU A 185 -2.43 6.21 -13.60
C LEU A 185 -1.30 5.59 -12.76
N LEU A 186 -1.60 4.59 -11.93
CA LEU A 186 -0.60 3.88 -11.12
C LEU A 186 0.41 3.13 -11.99
N GLY A 187 -0.05 2.48 -13.06
CA GLY A 187 0.79 1.78 -14.02
C GLY A 187 1.73 2.74 -14.75
N THR A 188 1.26 3.93 -15.09
CA THR A 188 2.11 4.99 -15.67
C THR A 188 3.17 5.44 -14.66
N LEU A 189 2.79 5.70 -13.41
CA LEU A 189 3.74 6.07 -12.35
C LEU A 189 4.78 4.97 -12.10
N SER A 190 4.36 3.70 -12.04
CA SER A 190 5.27 2.56 -11.85
C SER A 190 6.23 2.35 -13.03
N ARG A 191 5.81 2.66 -14.25
CA ARG A 191 6.71 2.63 -15.42
C ARG A 191 7.75 3.73 -15.32
N LEU A 192 7.35 4.93 -14.91
CA LEU A 192 8.28 6.04 -14.69
C LEU A 192 9.30 5.69 -13.60
N THR A 193 8.87 5.17 -12.44
CA THR A 193 9.80 4.77 -11.37
C THR A 193 10.74 3.63 -11.81
N GLY A 194 10.23 2.65 -12.56
CA GLY A 194 11.04 1.57 -13.13
C GLY A 194 12.13 2.09 -14.08
N GLN A 195 11.80 3.07 -14.94
CA GLN A 195 12.77 3.72 -15.81
C GLN A 195 13.85 4.47 -15.03
N PHE A 196 13.47 5.21 -13.97
CA PHE A 196 14.45 5.86 -13.09
C PHE A 196 15.38 4.85 -12.44
N GLN A 197 14.85 3.74 -11.92
CA GLN A 197 15.68 2.72 -11.26
C GLN A 197 16.67 2.04 -12.22
N GLN A 198 16.27 1.80 -13.47
CA GLN A 198 17.16 1.25 -14.48
C GLN A 198 18.29 2.22 -14.84
N VAL A 199 17.98 3.51 -15.00
CA VAL A 199 19.00 4.56 -15.24
C VAL A 199 19.94 4.69 -14.04
N THR A 200 19.42 4.75 -12.82
CA THR A 200 20.24 4.82 -11.60
C THR A 200 21.17 3.61 -11.47
N THR A 201 20.66 2.41 -11.74
CA THR A 201 21.47 1.17 -11.69
C THR A 201 22.58 1.20 -12.73
N PHE A 202 22.29 1.66 -13.95
CA PHE A 202 23.29 1.79 -15.01
C PHE A 202 24.38 2.81 -14.65
N VAL A 203 24.01 4.00 -14.18
CA VAL A 203 24.95 5.04 -13.75
C VAL A 203 25.78 4.58 -12.55
N ALA A 204 25.16 3.94 -11.56
CA ALA A 204 25.87 3.39 -10.41
C ALA A 204 26.87 2.30 -10.84
N GLY A 205 26.48 1.43 -11.79
CA GLY A 205 27.38 0.43 -12.37
C GLY A 205 28.58 1.05 -13.10
N LEU A 206 28.35 2.11 -13.89
CA LEU A 206 29.43 2.84 -14.54
C LEU A 206 30.37 3.51 -13.54
N LEU A 207 29.83 4.14 -12.50
CA LEU A 207 30.63 4.75 -11.44
C LEU A 207 31.45 3.71 -10.68
N ALA A 208 30.86 2.56 -10.35
CA ALA A 208 31.57 1.45 -9.71
C ALA A 208 32.72 0.95 -10.59
N LEU A 209 32.51 0.84 -11.90
CA LEU A 209 33.55 0.44 -12.85
C LEU A 209 34.67 1.49 -12.93
N LEU A 210 34.34 2.78 -12.97
CA LEU A 210 35.34 3.85 -12.98
C LEU A 210 36.18 3.86 -11.69
N LEU A 211 35.54 3.69 -10.53
CA LEU A 211 36.22 3.59 -9.25
C LEU A 211 37.15 2.37 -9.21
N LEU A 212 36.71 1.23 -9.75
CA LEU A 212 37.55 0.04 -9.87
C LEU A 212 38.80 0.32 -10.72
N VAL A 213 38.66 1.02 -11.85
CA VAL A 213 39.80 1.39 -12.70
C VAL A 213 40.78 2.31 -11.98
N VAL A 214 40.29 3.33 -11.27
CA VAL A 214 41.13 4.26 -10.49
C VAL A 214 41.89 3.49 -9.41
N PHE A 215 41.21 2.61 -8.67
CA PHE A 215 41.82 1.77 -7.64
C PHE A 215 42.92 0.86 -8.20
N LEU A 216 42.65 0.17 -9.31
CA LEU A 216 43.63 -0.70 -9.97
C LEU A 216 44.85 0.07 -10.46
N ARG A 217 44.68 1.28 -11.01
CA ARG A 217 45.81 2.14 -11.41
C ARG A 217 46.67 2.54 -10.22
N GLY A 218 46.05 2.92 -9.10
CA GLY A 218 46.78 3.23 -7.86
C GLY A 218 47.57 2.03 -7.35
N ALA A 219 46.94 0.86 -7.27
CA ALA A 219 47.57 -0.38 -6.81
C ALA A 219 48.77 -0.81 -7.69
N ILE A 220 48.69 -0.62 -9.01
CA ILE A 220 49.81 -0.91 -9.92
C ILE A 220 50.95 0.10 -9.72
N GLY A 221 50.63 1.38 -9.53
CA GLY A 221 51.64 2.43 -9.30
C GLY A 221 52.48 2.19 -8.05
N GLU A 222 51.84 1.84 -6.93
CA GLU A 222 52.51 1.52 -5.67
C GLU A 222 53.47 0.33 -5.85
N ARG A 223 52.99 -0.75 -6.46
CA ARG A 223 53.77 -1.96 -6.73
C ARG A 223 54.95 -1.72 -7.69
N GLN A 224 54.79 -0.83 -8.67
CA GLN A 224 55.89 -0.46 -9.55
C GLN A 224 56.98 0.33 -8.80
N ARG A 225 56.59 1.21 -7.87
CA ARG A 225 57.53 1.98 -7.05
C ARG A 225 58.32 1.07 -6.10
N GLU A 226 57.65 0.14 -5.44
CA GLU A 226 58.29 -0.87 -4.58
C GLU A 226 59.28 -1.73 -5.37
N ALA A 227 58.88 -2.21 -6.55
CA ALA A 227 59.76 -2.98 -7.44
C ALA A 227 60.97 -2.15 -7.93
N ALA A 228 60.80 -0.85 -8.17
CA ALA A 228 61.89 0.04 -8.55
C ALA A 228 62.89 0.25 -7.40
N ILE A 229 62.42 0.42 -6.16
CA ILE A 229 63.27 0.54 -4.96
C ILE A 229 64.06 -0.75 -4.74
N LEU A 230 63.42 -1.92 -4.80
CA LEU A 230 64.10 -3.21 -4.66
C LEU A 230 65.19 -3.42 -5.72
N ARG A 231 64.94 -2.97 -6.96
CA ARG A 231 65.96 -3.01 -8.03
C ARG A 231 67.09 -2.00 -7.80
N ALA A 232 66.82 -0.85 -7.19
CA ALA A 232 67.85 0.15 -6.88
C ALA A 232 68.83 -0.32 -5.80
N ILE A 233 68.36 -1.15 -4.85
CA ILE A 233 69.21 -1.80 -3.83
C ILE A 233 69.87 -3.10 -4.31
N GLY A 234 69.79 -3.42 -5.61
CA GLY A 234 70.56 -4.50 -6.24
C GLY A 234 69.82 -5.83 -6.42
N TRP A 235 68.51 -5.92 -6.15
CA TRP A 235 67.79 -7.17 -6.37
C TRP A 235 67.62 -7.48 -7.87
N SER A 236 67.83 -8.75 -8.22
CA SER A 236 67.63 -9.24 -9.60
C SER A 236 66.13 -9.36 -9.94
N ARG A 237 65.78 -9.25 -11.24
CA ARG A 237 64.38 -9.36 -11.70
C ARG A 237 63.69 -10.67 -11.29
N LYS A 238 64.46 -11.74 -11.09
CA LYS A 238 63.94 -13.05 -10.65
C LYS A 238 63.56 -13.05 -9.17
N GLN A 239 64.32 -12.38 -8.30
CA GLN A 239 64.04 -12.29 -6.86
C GLN A 239 62.77 -11.48 -6.59
N VAL A 240 62.62 -10.31 -7.25
CA VAL A 240 61.41 -9.46 -7.12
C VAL A 240 60.15 -10.21 -7.57
N ARG A 241 60.22 -10.94 -8.69
CA ARG A 241 59.09 -11.77 -9.17
C ARG A 241 58.72 -12.89 -8.20
N LYS A 242 59.72 -13.55 -7.59
CA LYS A 242 59.51 -14.64 -6.63
C LYS A 242 58.83 -14.14 -5.34
N GLN A 243 59.24 -12.98 -4.84
CA GLN A 243 58.60 -12.37 -3.67
C GLN A 243 57.14 -11.98 -3.96
N LEU A 244 56.90 -11.30 -5.08
CA LEU A 244 55.54 -10.88 -5.44
C LEU A 244 54.59 -12.07 -5.67
N SER A 245 55.10 -13.18 -6.23
CA SER A 245 54.33 -14.42 -6.36
C SER A 245 54.06 -15.10 -5.01
N ALA A 246 54.97 -14.96 -4.05
CA ALA A 246 54.78 -15.49 -2.69
C ALA A 246 53.74 -14.65 -1.91
N GLU A 247 53.75 -13.33 -2.08
CA GLU A 247 52.74 -12.42 -1.48
C GLU A 247 51.35 -12.59 -2.07
N THR A 248 51.22 -12.95 -3.36
CA THR A 248 49.91 -13.14 -4.01
C THR A 248 49.32 -14.53 -3.74
N ALA A 249 50.12 -15.48 -3.25
CA ALA A 249 49.70 -16.85 -2.94
C ALA A 249 49.25 -17.05 -1.49
N LEU A 250 49.43 -16.04 -0.63
CA LEU A 250 48.92 -15.95 0.74
C LEU A 250 47.61 -15.13 0.76
#